data_AF-A0A2W6CZR5-F1
#
_entry.id   AF-A0A2W6CZR5-F1
#
_cell.length_a   1.000
_cell.length_b   1.000
_cell.length_c   1.000
_cell.angle_alpha   90.00
_cell.angle_beta   90.00
_cell.angle_gamma   90.00
#
_symmetry.space_group_name_H-M   'P 1'
#
loop_
_entity.id
_entity.type
_entity.pdbx_description
1 polymer ?
#
loop_
_entity_poly.entity_id
_entity_poly.type
_entity_poly.pdbx_seq_one_letter_code
_entity_poly.pdbx_strand_id
1 'polypeptide(L)'
;MVRPGASNVPRTVPGPDAIAGAILIRDALARLDLNEPTKAKIADALGRPVRSGTAAADRAIRPDDLRVLIPSAAVTAAGLDPARTPIPPPPVLWQDGGNELLVILKGIRAEIGDGFVEITIPVSCDQSGDAEVTVTFVTGTPDRPAGGLATTEDHPRGPAVVVENWAEPLIALAWQTLLVATGAVSSAGGADFAGRDLIAAGLEVNADGLRVTPMARHTFLPQAGP
;
A
#
# COMPACT_ATOMS: atom_id res chain seq x y z
N MET A 1 19.59 2.99 45.40
CA MET A 1 20.06 2.80 44.01
C MET A 1 18.82 2.60 43.13
N VAL A 2 18.29 3.70 42.58
CA VAL A 2 17.07 3.68 41.76
C VAL A 2 17.47 3.30 40.33
N ARG A 3 16.94 2.19 39.82
CA ARG A 3 17.11 1.82 38.41
C ARG A 3 16.38 2.86 37.55
N PRO A 4 17.01 3.41 36.49
CA PRO A 4 16.29 4.25 35.55
C PRO A 4 15.22 3.40 34.88
N GLY A 5 13.96 3.83 34.98
CA GLY A 5 12.83 3.18 34.34
C GLY A 5 13.05 3.17 32.84
N ALA A 6 12.88 2.00 32.22
CA ALA A 6 12.80 1.88 30.78
C ALA A 6 11.71 2.85 30.30
N SER A 7 12.08 3.85 29.50
CA SER A 7 11.12 4.76 28.89
C SER A 7 10.13 3.91 28.09
N ASN A 8 8.89 3.86 28.55
CA ASN A 8 7.85 3.07 27.95
C ASN A 8 7.30 3.86 26.75
N VAL A 9 8.12 3.97 25.70
CA VAL A 9 7.71 4.63 24.45
C VAL A 9 6.57 3.79 23.87
N PRO A 10 5.35 4.34 23.70
CA PRO A 10 4.24 3.59 23.12
C PRO A 10 4.65 3.05 21.75
N ARG A 11 4.39 1.77 21.49
CA ARG A 11 4.62 1.21 20.15
C ARG A 11 3.60 1.79 19.18
N THR A 12 4.09 2.42 18.13
CA THR A 12 3.28 3.01 17.07
C THR A 12 3.33 2.19 15.80
N VAL A 13 2.35 2.37 14.91
CA VAL A 13 2.27 1.68 13.63
C VAL A 13 3.46 2.10 12.77
N PRO A 14 4.29 1.16 12.28
CA PRO A 14 5.34 1.51 11.33
C PRO A 14 4.70 2.06 10.05
N GLY A 15 5.26 3.14 9.49
CA GLY A 15 4.74 3.72 8.25
C GLY A 15 4.88 2.78 7.04
N PRO A 16 4.05 2.95 6.00
CA PRO A 16 4.03 2.04 4.86
C PRO A 16 5.36 2.06 4.09
N ASP A 17 6.04 3.21 3.97
CA ASP A 17 7.37 3.32 3.34
C ASP A 17 8.43 2.49 4.09
N ALA A 18 8.39 2.51 5.43
CA ALA A 18 9.34 1.74 6.25
C ALA A 18 9.13 0.23 6.08
N ILE A 19 7.86 -0.21 6.01
CA ILE A 19 7.53 -1.62 5.75
C ILE A 19 7.95 -2.01 4.34
N ALA A 20 7.59 -1.21 3.32
CA ALA A 20 7.94 -1.47 1.93
C ALA A 20 9.47 -1.54 1.74
N GLY A 21 10.21 -0.61 2.35
CA GLY A 21 11.68 -0.63 2.35
C GLY A 21 12.25 -1.91 2.96
N ALA A 22 11.73 -2.33 4.12
CA ALA A 22 12.16 -3.58 4.75
C ALA A 22 11.87 -4.82 3.88
N ILE A 23 10.70 -4.88 3.23
CA ILE A 23 10.32 -5.96 2.30
C ILE A 23 11.31 -6.01 1.12
N LEU A 24 11.54 -4.87 0.45
CA LEU A 24 12.40 -4.81 -0.73
C LEU A 24 13.87 -5.14 -0.38
N ILE A 25 14.37 -4.65 0.76
CA ILE A 25 15.71 -4.99 1.25
C ILE A 25 15.79 -6.50 1.52
N ARG A 26 14.83 -7.06 2.26
CA ARG A 26 14.80 -8.50 2.55
C ARG A 26 14.78 -9.32 1.27
N ASP A 27 13.99 -8.95 0.27
CA ASP A 27 13.92 -9.67 -1.00
C ASP A 27 15.21 -9.55 -1.83
N ALA A 28 15.86 -8.39 -1.81
CA ALA A 28 17.18 -8.21 -2.41
C ALA A 28 18.23 -9.09 -1.69
N LEU A 29 18.16 -9.19 -0.35
CA LEU A 29 19.05 -10.01 0.45
C LEU A 29 18.76 -11.52 0.32
N ALA A 30 17.50 -11.93 0.21
CA ALA A 30 17.11 -13.33 0.05
C ALA A 30 17.55 -13.91 -1.30
N ARG A 31 17.78 -13.04 -2.28
CA ARG A 31 18.40 -13.41 -3.56
C ARG A 31 19.91 -13.66 -3.44
N LEU A 32 20.58 -13.47 -2.29
CA LEU A 32 22.04 -13.47 -2.15
C LEU A 32 22.80 -14.81 -2.30
N ASP A 33 22.28 -15.78 -3.06
CA ASP A 33 23.11 -16.79 -3.74
C ASP A 33 23.72 -16.22 -5.05
N LEU A 34 23.99 -14.91 -5.06
CA LEU A 34 24.46 -14.18 -6.23
C LEU A 34 25.96 -13.97 -6.14
N ASN A 35 26.65 -14.22 -7.25
CA ASN A 35 28.04 -13.78 -7.40
C ASN A 35 28.14 -12.25 -7.24
N GLU A 36 29.29 -11.76 -6.75
CA GLU A 36 29.57 -10.32 -6.56
C GLU A 36 29.21 -9.41 -7.76
N PRO A 37 29.39 -9.84 -9.03
CA PRO A 37 28.97 -9.05 -10.19
C PRO A 37 27.46 -8.78 -10.26
N THR A 38 26.62 -9.72 -9.78
CA THR A 38 25.16 -9.56 -9.83
C THR A 38 24.64 -8.76 -8.65
N LYS A 39 25.30 -8.86 -7.48
CA LYS A 39 25.06 -7.95 -6.34
C LYS A 39 25.33 -6.50 -6.73
N ALA A 40 26.44 -6.25 -7.44
CA ALA A 40 26.76 -4.93 -7.95
C ALA A 40 25.67 -4.39 -8.87
N LYS A 41 25.13 -5.20 -9.80
CA LYS A 41 24.03 -4.78 -10.70
C LYS A 41 22.72 -4.48 -9.99
N ILE A 42 22.37 -5.22 -8.93
CA ILE A 42 21.13 -5.02 -8.17
C ILE A 42 21.23 -3.78 -7.27
N ALA A 43 22.37 -3.61 -6.58
CA ALA A 43 22.64 -2.40 -5.79
C ALA A 43 22.66 -1.14 -6.68
N ASP A 44 23.22 -1.28 -7.88
CA ASP A 44 23.26 -0.24 -8.89
C ASP A 44 21.87 0.07 -9.48
N ALA A 45 20.98 -0.92 -9.62
CA ALA A 45 19.61 -0.73 -10.10
C ALA A 45 18.65 -0.14 -9.03
N LEU A 46 18.86 -0.47 -7.74
CA LEU A 46 18.03 0.04 -6.64
C LEU A 46 18.51 1.42 -6.12
N GLY A 47 19.72 1.85 -6.48
CA GLY A 47 20.31 3.10 -6.01
C GLY A 47 20.49 4.17 -7.09
N ARG A 48 20.38 3.82 -8.39
CA ARG A 48 20.57 4.81 -9.46
C ARG A 48 19.38 5.75 -9.55
N PRO A 49 19.62 7.07 -9.44
CA PRO A 49 18.56 8.04 -9.64
C PRO A 49 17.94 7.89 -11.03
N VAL A 50 16.62 7.98 -11.09
CA VAL A 50 15.86 7.81 -12.32
C VAL A 50 15.68 9.17 -13.00
N ARG A 51 15.80 9.21 -14.34
CA ARG A 51 15.57 10.43 -15.10
C ARG A 51 14.11 10.84 -15.00
N SER A 52 13.82 12.13 -14.78
CA SER A 52 12.45 12.62 -14.76
C SER A 52 11.63 12.16 -15.97
N GLY A 53 10.40 11.69 -15.70
CA GLY A 53 9.48 11.16 -16.70
C GLY A 53 9.83 9.76 -17.22
N THR A 54 10.84 9.08 -16.65
CA THR A 54 11.19 7.71 -17.04
C THR A 54 10.84 6.69 -15.96
N ALA A 55 10.47 5.49 -16.40
CA ALA A 55 10.16 4.37 -15.54
C ALA A 55 11.45 3.75 -14.96
N ALA A 56 11.36 3.30 -13.71
CA ALA A 56 12.35 2.46 -13.07
C ALA A 56 12.07 0.97 -13.35
N ALA A 57 12.93 0.09 -12.85
CA ALA A 57 12.64 -1.33 -12.84
C ALA A 57 11.42 -1.64 -11.97
N ASP A 58 10.59 -2.57 -12.44
CA ASP A 58 9.43 -3.05 -11.69
C ASP A 58 9.82 -3.62 -10.32
N ARG A 59 8.90 -3.48 -9.39
CA ARG A 59 9.01 -4.00 -8.03
C ARG A 59 7.85 -4.94 -7.77
N ALA A 60 8.17 -6.15 -7.34
CA ALA A 60 7.18 -7.16 -7.00
C ALA A 60 7.10 -7.29 -5.48
N ILE A 61 5.88 -7.38 -4.96
CA ILE A 61 5.55 -7.69 -3.58
C ILE A 61 4.72 -8.97 -3.56
N ARG A 62 5.12 -9.92 -2.72
CA ARG A 62 4.43 -11.21 -2.57
C ARG A 62 3.12 -11.03 -1.79
N PRO A 63 2.14 -11.95 -1.93
CA PRO A 63 0.90 -11.90 -1.16
C PRO A 63 1.11 -11.74 0.36
N ASP A 64 2.08 -12.47 0.94
CA ASP A 64 2.37 -12.41 2.37
C ASP A 64 2.92 -11.05 2.83
N ASP A 65 3.69 -10.39 1.96
CA ASP A 65 4.22 -9.06 2.25
C ASP A 65 3.15 -7.99 2.13
N LEU A 66 2.23 -8.17 1.18
CA LEU A 66 1.07 -7.30 1.03
C LEU A 66 0.19 -7.35 2.30
N ARG A 67 0.01 -8.53 2.91
CA ARG A 67 -0.70 -8.68 4.20
C ARG A 67 -0.08 -7.87 5.34
N VAL A 68 1.24 -7.63 5.30
CA VAL A 68 1.94 -6.81 6.30
C VAL A 68 1.86 -5.31 5.96
N LEU A 69 1.93 -4.97 4.68
CA LEU A 69 1.92 -3.58 4.21
C LEU A 69 0.54 -2.91 4.32
N ILE A 70 -0.52 -3.65 3.96
CA ILE A 70 -1.88 -3.11 3.82
C ILE A 70 -2.43 -2.48 5.12
N PRO A 71 -2.30 -3.09 6.31
CA PRO A 71 -2.78 -2.46 7.54
C PRO A 71 -2.16 -1.08 7.80
N SER A 72 -0.87 -0.90 7.50
CA SER A 72 -0.19 0.40 7.65
C SER A 72 -0.63 1.41 6.58
N ALA A 73 -0.78 0.95 5.34
CA ALA A 73 -1.33 1.76 4.27
C ALA A 73 -2.76 2.24 4.60
N ALA A 74 -3.58 1.38 5.20
CA ALA A 74 -4.95 1.68 5.60
C ALA A 74 -5.02 2.73 6.73
N VAL A 75 -4.09 2.70 7.69
CA VAL A 75 -3.96 3.75 8.72
C VAL A 75 -3.70 5.11 8.07
N THR A 76 -2.78 5.16 7.11
CA THR A 76 -2.48 6.39 6.36
C THR A 76 -3.66 6.82 5.50
N ALA A 77 -4.34 5.87 4.84
CA ALA A 77 -5.51 6.13 4.00
C ALA A 77 -6.70 6.68 4.81
N ALA A 78 -6.84 6.27 6.07
CA ALA A 78 -7.81 6.82 7.01
C ALA A 78 -7.44 8.23 7.54
N GLY A 79 -6.35 8.83 7.05
CA GLY A 79 -5.89 10.17 7.44
C GLY A 79 -5.13 10.21 8.77
N LEU A 80 -4.74 9.06 9.31
CA LEU A 80 -3.95 8.98 10.53
C LEU A 80 -2.45 8.98 10.22
N ASP A 81 -1.65 9.60 11.07
CA ASP A 81 -0.19 9.52 11.02
C ASP A 81 0.27 8.19 11.66
N PRO A 82 0.87 7.25 10.91
CA PRO A 82 1.34 5.99 11.47
C PRO A 82 2.29 6.18 12.65
N ALA A 83 3.17 7.18 12.58
CA ALA A 83 4.16 7.46 13.62
C ALA A 83 3.53 7.92 14.95
N ARG A 84 2.25 8.33 14.93
CA ARG A 84 1.46 8.74 16.10
C ARG A 84 0.34 7.76 16.45
N THR A 85 0.09 6.77 15.61
CA THR A 85 -1.00 5.81 15.78
C THR A 85 -0.52 4.65 16.65
N PRO A 86 -1.17 4.33 17.78
CA PRO A 86 -0.77 3.22 18.63
C PRO A 86 -1.03 1.87 17.97
N ILE A 87 -0.40 0.81 18.48
CA ILE A 87 -0.70 -0.58 18.11
C ILE A 87 -1.59 -1.24 19.19
N PRO A 88 -2.74 -1.85 18.83
CA PRO A 88 -3.37 -1.83 17.50
C PRO A 88 -3.94 -0.44 17.17
N PRO A 89 -4.07 -0.09 15.87
CA PRO A 89 -4.69 1.17 15.48
C PRO A 89 -6.14 1.21 15.99
N PRO A 90 -6.59 2.36 16.52
CA PRO A 90 -7.96 2.49 16.97
C PRO A 90 -8.92 2.39 15.76
N PRO A 91 -10.14 1.91 15.97
CA PRO A 91 -11.16 2.01 14.93
C PRO A 91 -11.53 3.48 14.67
N VAL A 92 -12.04 3.76 13.48
CA VAL A 92 -12.49 5.09 13.06
C VAL A 92 -14.00 5.10 12.96
N LEU A 93 -14.66 6.03 13.64
CA LEU A 93 -16.11 6.23 13.54
C LEU A 93 -16.41 7.17 12.37
N TRP A 94 -17.21 6.70 11.41
CA TRP A 94 -17.80 7.52 10.37
C TRP A 94 -19.24 7.85 10.73
N GLN A 95 -19.65 9.08 10.43
CA GLN A 95 -20.99 9.58 10.71
C GLN A 95 -21.51 10.34 9.50
N ASP A 96 -22.72 10.02 9.07
CA ASP A 96 -23.45 10.76 8.03
C ASP A 96 -24.95 10.64 8.24
N GLY A 97 -25.66 11.77 8.24
CA GLY A 97 -27.13 11.79 8.32
C GLY A 97 -27.75 11.09 9.53
N GLY A 98 -27.00 10.85 10.61
CA GLY A 98 -27.45 10.08 11.78
C GLY A 98 -27.13 8.58 11.72
N ASN A 99 -26.54 8.11 10.62
CA ASN A 99 -25.96 6.78 10.51
C ASN A 99 -24.53 6.78 11.04
N GLU A 100 -24.14 5.68 11.69
CA GLU A 100 -22.79 5.50 12.22
C GLU A 100 -22.19 4.19 11.71
N LEU A 101 -20.94 4.24 11.29
CA LEU A 101 -20.18 3.06 10.89
C LEU A 101 -18.81 3.07 11.58
N LEU A 102 -18.51 2.03 12.33
CA LEU A 102 -17.20 1.83 12.92
C LEU A 102 -16.32 1.05 11.93
N VAL A 103 -15.24 1.65 11.45
CA VAL A 103 -14.25 1.02 10.56
C VAL A 103 -13.08 0.49 11.38
N ILE A 104 -12.81 -0.82 11.31
CA ILE A 104 -11.85 -1.50 12.17
C ILE A 104 -10.50 -1.64 11.45
N LEU A 105 -9.69 -0.60 11.50
CA LEU A 105 -8.43 -0.48 10.72
C LEU A 105 -7.47 -1.67 10.89
N LYS A 106 -7.36 -2.22 12.12
CA LYS A 106 -6.43 -3.33 12.41
C LYS A 106 -6.70 -4.61 11.61
N GLY A 107 -7.92 -4.77 11.08
CA GLY A 107 -8.32 -5.97 10.33
C GLY A 107 -8.46 -5.74 8.84
N ILE A 108 -8.16 -4.53 8.34
CA ILE A 108 -8.13 -4.26 6.90
C ILE A 108 -7.02 -5.11 6.28
N ARG A 109 -7.37 -5.90 5.28
CA ARG A 109 -6.47 -6.85 4.61
C ARG A 109 -6.70 -6.85 3.11
N ALA A 110 -5.69 -7.28 2.37
CA ALA A 110 -5.79 -7.51 0.94
C ALA A 110 -5.54 -8.96 0.58
N GLU A 111 -6.26 -9.43 -0.42
CA GLU A 111 -6.01 -10.67 -1.15
C GLU A 111 -5.81 -10.34 -2.62
N ILE A 112 -5.03 -11.15 -3.31
CA ILE A 112 -4.73 -10.98 -4.73
C ILE A 112 -5.03 -12.27 -5.47
N GLY A 113 -5.52 -12.12 -6.70
CA GLY A 113 -5.67 -13.22 -7.65
C GLY A 113 -5.18 -12.82 -9.03
N ASP A 114 -5.54 -13.60 -10.04
CA ASP A 114 -5.14 -13.32 -11.42
C ASP A 114 -5.94 -12.14 -11.99
N GLY A 115 -5.32 -10.95 -11.90
CA GLY A 115 -5.85 -9.70 -12.44
C GLY A 115 -6.79 -8.93 -11.52
N PHE A 116 -6.78 -9.21 -10.22
CA PHE A 116 -7.56 -8.43 -9.25
C PHE A 116 -6.91 -8.35 -7.86
N VAL A 117 -7.25 -7.30 -7.12
CA VAL A 117 -7.00 -7.12 -5.68
C VAL A 117 -8.33 -7.01 -4.96
N GLU A 118 -8.53 -7.78 -3.91
CA GLU A 118 -9.66 -7.64 -2.99
C GLU A 118 -9.18 -6.99 -1.70
N ILE A 119 -9.82 -5.88 -1.30
CA ILE A 119 -9.60 -5.25 0.00
C ILE A 119 -10.81 -5.56 0.89
N THR A 120 -10.57 -6.31 1.97
CA THR A 120 -11.59 -6.58 2.98
C THR A 120 -11.47 -5.59 4.12
N ILE A 121 -12.57 -4.90 4.42
CA ILE A 121 -12.71 -3.89 5.45
C ILE A 121 -13.67 -4.42 6.52
N PRO A 122 -13.19 -4.76 7.72
CA PRO A 122 -14.07 -5.08 8.82
C PRO A 122 -14.73 -3.81 9.36
N VAL A 123 -16.03 -3.89 9.57
CA VAL A 123 -16.88 -2.79 9.99
C VAL A 123 -17.85 -3.25 11.08
N SER A 124 -18.43 -2.30 11.81
CA SER A 124 -19.48 -2.58 12.78
C SER A 124 -20.48 -1.43 12.85
N CYS A 125 -21.77 -1.72 12.86
CA CYS A 125 -22.83 -0.78 13.21
C CYS A 125 -23.88 -1.47 14.10
N ASP A 126 -24.81 -0.71 14.65
CA ASP A 126 -25.89 -1.21 15.51
C ASP A 126 -26.79 -2.25 14.81
N GLN A 127 -26.98 -2.11 13.51
CA GLN A 127 -27.84 -2.99 12.72
C GLN A 127 -27.14 -4.25 12.21
N SER A 128 -25.86 -4.18 11.84
CA SER A 128 -25.10 -5.32 11.30
C SER A 128 -24.33 -6.09 12.36
N GLY A 129 -24.01 -5.46 13.50
CA GLY A 129 -22.90 -5.92 14.35
C GLY A 129 -21.60 -5.97 13.56
N ASP A 130 -20.66 -6.81 13.99
CA ASP A 130 -19.39 -7.03 13.28
C ASP A 130 -19.64 -7.71 11.93
N ALA A 131 -19.16 -7.06 10.87
CA ALA A 131 -19.29 -7.51 9.50
C ALA A 131 -18.03 -7.19 8.68
N GLU A 132 -17.98 -7.70 7.45
CA GLU A 132 -16.92 -7.40 6.50
C GLU A 132 -17.53 -6.87 5.19
N VAL A 133 -16.87 -5.86 4.62
CA VAL A 133 -17.14 -5.36 3.27
C VAL A 133 -15.91 -5.62 2.42
N THR A 134 -16.09 -6.22 1.25
CA THR A 134 -15.01 -6.54 0.31
C THR A 134 -15.16 -5.69 -0.95
N VAL A 135 -14.13 -4.89 -1.24
CA VAL A 135 -14.01 -4.07 -2.44
C VAL A 135 -13.05 -4.77 -3.40
N THR A 136 -13.51 -5.03 -4.62
CA THR A 136 -12.72 -5.72 -5.66
C THR A 136 -12.21 -4.71 -6.67
N PHE A 137 -10.90 -4.67 -6.92
CA PHE A 137 -10.27 -3.89 -7.98
C PHE A 137 -9.74 -4.82 -9.07
N VAL A 138 -10.26 -4.70 -10.29
CA VAL A 138 -9.81 -5.47 -11.46
C VAL A 138 -8.76 -4.66 -12.24
N THR A 139 -7.60 -5.25 -12.49
CA THR A 139 -6.39 -4.60 -13.04
C THR A 139 -5.95 -5.15 -14.39
N GLY A 140 -6.77 -6.02 -15.00
CA GLY A 140 -6.39 -6.79 -16.18
C GLY A 140 -5.44 -7.95 -15.84
N THR A 141 -5.20 -8.84 -16.80
CA THR A 141 -4.38 -10.05 -16.64
C THR A 141 -3.01 -9.88 -17.29
N PRO A 142 -2.01 -10.75 -17.03
CA PRO A 142 -0.70 -10.67 -17.69
C PRO A 142 -0.77 -10.72 -19.23
N ASP A 143 -1.74 -11.45 -19.80
CA ASP A 143 -1.98 -11.51 -21.25
C ASP A 143 -2.81 -10.34 -21.78
N ARG A 144 -3.51 -9.59 -20.90
CA ARG A 144 -4.33 -8.43 -21.23
C ARG A 144 -4.19 -7.34 -20.14
N PRO A 145 -3.04 -6.67 -20.08
CA PRO A 145 -2.76 -5.72 -19.00
C PRO A 145 -3.63 -4.46 -19.15
N ALA A 146 -4.12 -3.91 -18.03
CA ALA A 146 -4.93 -2.69 -18.04
C ALA A 146 -4.09 -1.39 -17.99
N GLY A 147 -2.76 -1.47 -18.06
CA GLY A 147 -1.89 -0.29 -18.20
C GLY A 147 -1.95 0.69 -17.02
N GLY A 148 -2.15 0.20 -15.80
CA GLY A 148 -2.29 1.04 -14.60
C GLY A 148 -3.71 1.48 -14.28
N LEU A 149 -4.71 1.02 -15.05
CA LEU A 149 -6.11 1.18 -14.71
C LEU A 149 -6.57 0.09 -13.73
N ALA A 150 -7.39 0.48 -12.77
CA ALA A 150 -8.15 -0.43 -11.93
C ALA A 150 -9.60 0.02 -11.93
N THR A 151 -10.53 -0.93 -12.02
CA THR A 151 -11.97 -0.67 -11.93
C THR A 151 -12.56 -1.47 -10.79
N THR A 152 -13.63 -0.96 -10.19
CA THR A 152 -14.32 -1.59 -9.07
C THR A 152 -15.81 -1.57 -9.31
N GLU A 153 -16.51 -2.45 -8.60
CA GLU A 153 -17.97 -2.47 -8.54
C GLU A 153 -18.50 -1.25 -7.78
N ASP A 154 -19.60 -0.65 -8.24
CA ASP A 154 -20.22 0.49 -7.55
C ASP A 154 -20.82 0.09 -6.19
N HIS A 155 -21.03 -1.21 -5.96
CA HIS A 155 -21.56 -1.78 -4.73
C HIS A 155 -20.64 -2.90 -4.26
N PRO A 156 -19.78 -2.68 -3.25
CA PRO A 156 -18.92 -3.71 -2.73
C PRO A 156 -19.73 -4.84 -2.06
N ARG A 157 -19.12 -6.01 -1.93
CA ARG A 157 -19.75 -7.18 -1.31
C ARG A 157 -19.80 -7.02 0.20
N GLY A 158 -20.98 -7.07 0.80
CA GLY A 158 -21.17 -6.96 2.25
C GLY A 158 -22.65 -6.90 2.63
N PRO A 159 -22.99 -6.70 3.92
CA PRO A 159 -24.39 -6.53 4.35
C PRO A 159 -25.02 -5.31 3.67
N ALA A 160 -26.23 -5.49 3.12
CA ALA A 160 -26.96 -4.44 2.41
C ALA A 160 -27.08 -3.15 3.24
N VAL A 161 -27.39 -3.29 4.54
CA VAL A 161 -27.52 -2.16 5.48
C VAL A 161 -26.26 -1.28 5.57
N VAL A 162 -25.08 -1.86 5.36
CA VAL A 162 -23.82 -1.11 5.32
C VAL A 162 -23.60 -0.56 3.91
N VAL A 163 -23.67 -1.42 2.90
CA VAL A 163 -23.28 -1.08 1.52
C VAL A 163 -24.18 0.01 0.94
N GLU A 164 -25.49 -0.02 1.19
CA GLU A 164 -26.45 0.96 0.69
C GLU A 164 -26.17 2.39 1.17
N ASN A 165 -25.55 2.56 2.34
CA ASN A 165 -25.25 3.86 2.93
C ASN A 165 -23.78 4.27 2.79
N TRP A 166 -22.87 3.30 2.65
CA TRP A 166 -21.43 3.52 2.81
C TRP A 166 -20.57 3.01 1.65
N ALA A 167 -21.17 2.55 0.54
CA ALA A 167 -20.43 2.02 -0.61
C ALA A 167 -19.31 2.96 -1.09
N GLU A 168 -19.65 4.21 -1.42
CA GLU A 168 -18.69 5.19 -1.94
C GLU A 168 -17.51 5.45 -0.99
N PRO A 169 -17.69 5.80 0.30
CA PRO A 169 -16.56 6.03 1.19
C PRO A 169 -15.75 4.75 1.49
N LEU A 170 -16.38 3.57 1.49
CA LEU A 170 -15.66 2.29 1.63
C LEU A 170 -14.80 1.97 0.41
N ILE A 171 -15.32 2.19 -0.81
CA ILE A 171 -14.56 2.10 -2.05
C ILE A 171 -13.40 3.10 -2.04
N ALA A 172 -13.65 4.35 -1.63
CA ALA A 172 -12.64 5.38 -1.56
C ALA A 172 -11.51 5.04 -0.58
N LEU A 173 -11.84 4.50 0.61
CA LEU A 173 -10.86 4.02 1.57
C LEU A 173 -10.03 2.85 1.01
N ALA A 174 -10.68 1.87 0.37
CA ALA A 174 -10.01 0.74 -0.24
C ALA A 174 -9.06 1.19 -1.36
N TRP A 175 -9.51 2.10 -2.21
CA TRP A 175 -8.71 2.68 -3.30
C TRP A 175 -7.51 3.45 -2.77
N GLN A 176 -7.73 4.32 -1.79
CA GLN A 176 -6.66 5.09 -1.17
C GLN A 176 -5.66 4.18 -0.45
N THR A 177 -6.11 3.09 0.17
CA THR A 177 -5.23 2.08 0.77
C THR A 177 -4.31 1.45 -0.27
N LEU A 178 -4.84 1.07 -1.44
CA LEU A 178 -4.06 0.52 -2.54
C LEU A 178 -3.07 1.55 -3.11
N LEU A 179 -3.48 2.81 -3.26
CA LEU A 179 -2.62 3.90 -3.72
C LEU A 179 -1.47 4.19 -2.74
N VAL A 180 -1.74 4.20 -1.43
CA VAL A 180 -0.70 4.37 -0.42
C VAL A 180 0.28 3.20 -0.43
N ALA A 181 -0.23 1.96 -0.51
CA ALA A 181 0.62 0.78 -0.56
C ALA A 181 1.54 0.81 -1.78
N THR A 182 0.99 0.99 -2.98
CA THR A 182 1.77 1.05 -4.24
C THR A 182 2.72 2.26 -4.29
N GLY A 183 2.32 3.39 -3.72
CA GLY A 183 3.18 4.56 -3.51
C GLY A 183 4.38 4.25 -2.64
N ALA A 184 4.17 3.56 -1.50
CA ALA A 184 5.24 3.12 -0.61
C ALA A 184 6.19 2.12 -1.27
N VAL A 185 5.68 1.20 -2.09
CA VAL A 185 6.53 0.31 -2.91
C VAL A 185 7.39 1.12 -3.87
N SER A 186 6.84 2.19 -4.44
CA SER A 186 7.51 3.04 -5.44
C SER A 186 8.53 4.01 -4.83
N SER A 187 8.31 4.53 -3.63
CA SER A 187 9.28 5.37 -2.92
C SER A 187 10.46 4.55 -2.39
N ALA A 188 10.20 3.36 -1.85
CA ALA A 188 11.16 2.59 -1.05
C ALA A 188 12.44 2.13 -1.78
N GLY A 189 12.44 2.03 -3.11
CA GLY A 189 13.55 1.52 -3.91
C GLY A 189 14.28 2.58 -4.73
N GLY A 190 14.19 3.86 -4.38
CA GLY A 190 15.03 4.91 -4.97
C GLY A 190 14.33 6.24 -5.19
N ALA A 191 15.08 7.19 -5.76
CA ALA A 191 14.63 8.56 -6.03
C ALA A 191 14.94 8.97 -7.48
N ASP A 192 14.39 10.11 -7.91
CA ASP A 192 14.81 10.75 -9.17
C ASP A 192 16.10 11.57 -9.02
N PHE A 193 16.63 12.13 -10.12
CA PHE A 193 17.83 12.99 -10.07
C PHE A 193 17.67 14.25 -9.19
N ALA A 194 16.44 14.66 -8.86
CA ALA A 194 16.19 15.76 -7.93
C ALA A 194 16.05 15.28 -6.47
N GLY A 195 16.29 13.99 -6.20
CA GLY A 195 16.15 13.39 -4.87
C GLY A 195 14.70 13.22 -4.42
N ARG A 196 13.73 13.26 -5.34
CA ARG A 196 12.31 13.07 -5.03
C ARG A 196 11.92 11.59 -5.14
N ASP A 197 10.99 11.17 -4.29
CA ASP A 197 10.44 9.81 -4.34
C ASP A 197 9.80 9.51 -5.70
N LEU A 198 10.00 8.28 -6.16
CA LEU A 198 9.30 7.79 -7.35
C LEU A 198 7.83 7.55 -7.04
N ILE A 199 7.01 7.68 -8.08
CA ILE A 199 5.57 7.45 -8.03
C ILE A 199 5.20 6.12 -8.70
N ALA A 200 4.07 5.54 -8.34
CA ALA A 200 3.51 4.41 -9.09
C ALA A 200 2.98 4.91 -10.44
N ALA A 201 3.54 4.42 -11.55
CA ALA A 201 3.06 4.70 -12.90
C ALA A 201 2.17 3.57 -13.46
N GLY A 202 2.32 2.37 -12.91
CA GLY A 202 1.54 1.21 -13.29
C GLY A 202 1.52 0.20 -12.16
N LEU A 203 0.48 -0.64 -12.18
CA LEU A 203 0.37 -1.80 -11.31
C LEU A 203 -0.19 -2.97 -12.13
N GLU A 204 0.27 -4.16 -11.80
CA GLU A 204 -0.19 -5.44 -12.35
C GLU A 204 -0.32 -6.42 -11.19
N VAL A 205 -1.35 -7.25 -11.22
CA VAL A 205 -1.64 -8.19 -10.14
C VAL A 205 -1.87 -9.57 -10.73
N ASN A 206 -1.21 -10.56 -10.15
CA ASN A 206 -1.44 -11.96 -10.43
C ASN A 206 -1.32 -12.78 -9.14
N ALA A 207 -1.56 -14.09 -9.22
CA ALA A 207 -1.46 -14.98 -8.07
C ALA A 207 -0.07 -14.95 -7.37
N ASP A 208 1.00 -14.59 -8.07
CA ASP A 208 2.36 -14.53 -7.50
C ASP A 208 2.63 -13.23 -6.74
N GLY A 209 1.85 -12.17 -6.97
CA GLY A 209 2.14 -10.88 -6.35
C GLY A 209 1.49 -9.66 -6.98
N LEU A 210 1.71 -8.54 -6.30
CA LEU A 210 1.51 -7.19 -6.82
C LEU A 210 2.84 -6.71 -7.42
N ARG A 211 2.81 -6.38 -8.72
CA ARG A 211 3.91 -5.71 -9.40
C ARG A 211 3.57 -4.23 -9.56
N VAL A 212 4.50 -3.37 -9.21
CA VAL A 212 4.39 -1.91 -9.36
C VAL A 212 5.51 -1.44 -10.26
N THR A 213 5.19 -0.59 -11.23
CA THR A 213 6.15 0.10 -12.09
C THR A 213 6.39 1.49 -11.53
N PRO A 214 7.53 1.74 -10.85
CA PRO A 214 7.85 3.06 -10.33
C PRO A 214 8.29 3.98 -11.46
N MET A 215 8.09 5.29 -11.31
CA MET A 215 8.48 6.30 -12.29
C MET A 215 8.93 7.58 -11.61
N ALA A 216 9.96 8.22 -12.16
CA ALA A 216 10.33 9.56 -11.74
C ALA A 216 9.29 10.57 -12.21
N ARG A 217 8.92 11.52 -11.34
CA ARG A 217 7.96 12.57 -11.67
C ARG A 217 8.41 13.35 -12.90
N HIS A 218 7.46 13.64 -13.79
CA HIS A 218 7.70 14.58 -14.87
C HIS A 218 8.03 15.96 -14.30
N THR A 219 8.99 16.66 -14.88
CA THR A 219 9.27 18.07 -14.59
C THR A 219 9.25 18.85 -15.89
N PHE A 220 8.60 20.01 -15.88
CA PHE A 220 8.54 20.90 -17.03
C PHE A 220 9.82 21.73 -17.21
N LEU A 221 10.66 21.78 -16.18
CA LEU A 221 11.95 22.49 -16.24
C LEU A 221 13.06 21.50 -16.62
N PRO A 222 13.96 21.86 -17.56
CA PRO A 222 15.09 21.02 -17.88
C PRO A 222 15.93 20.78 -16.62
N GLN A 223 16.08 19.52 -16.22
CA GLN A 223 17.08 19.17 -15.22
C GLN A 223 18.45 19.37 -15.86
N ALA A 224 19.28 20.22 -15.27
CA ALA A 224 20.71 20.16 -15.50
C ALA A 224 21.16 18.77 -15.03
N GLY A 225 21.60 17.93 -15.97
CA GLY A 225 22.24 16.67 -15.62
C GLY A 225 23.54 16.93 -14.84
N PRO A 226 24.09 15.92 -14.16
CA PRO A 226 25.49 15.97 -13.76
C PRO A 226 26.42 16.15 -14.96
#